data_AF-A0A7V9SBQ5-F1
#
_entry.id   AF-A0A7V9SBQ5-F1
#
_cell.length_a   1.000
_cell.length_b   1.000
_cell.length_c   1.000
_cell.angle_alpha   90.00
_cell.angle_beta   90.00
_cell.angle_gamma   90.00
#
_symmetry.space_group_name_H-M   'P 1'
#
loop_
_entity.id
_entity.type
_entity.pdbx_description
1 polymer ?
#
loop_
_entity_poly.entity_id
_entity_poly.type
_entity_poly.pdbx_seq_one_letter_code
_entity_poly.pdbx_strand_id
1 'polypeptide(L)'
;MPDLKTLLLILAVLLWAGVQYGLMTWALRDLMRRPRVRGENKMLWGLLILTVPVIGAVFYIAVAPVSPMARAPRLIVPPRRLAARDDPAA
;
A
#
# COMPACT_ATOMS: atom_id res chain seq x y z
N MET A 1 0.55 -11.85 -20.43
CA MET A 1 -0.87 -11.49 -20.20
C MET A 1 -1.04 -11.39 -18.70
N PRO A 2 -1.35 -10.22 -18.11
CA PRO A 2 -1.54 -10.12 -16.66
C PRO A 2 -2.68 -11.04 -16.21
N ASP A 3 -2.47 -11.78 -15.12
CA ASP A 3 -3.49 -12.67 -14.56
C ASP A 3 -4.78 -11.90 -14.21
N LEU A 4 -5.93 -12.59 -14.31
CA LEU A 4 -7.24 -12.03 -13.95
C LEU A 4 -7.26 -11.46 -12.52
N LYS A 5 -6.57 -12.14 -11.60
CA LYS A 5 -6.40 -11.67 -10.21
C LYS A 5 -5.67 -10.33 -10.15
N THR A 6 -4.60 -10.18 -10.92
CA THR A 6 -3.81 -8.96 -11.00
C THR A 6 -4.64 -7.81 -11.58
N LEU A 7 -5.42 -8.08 -12.64
CA LEU A 7 -6.34 -7.10 -13.21
C LEU A 7 -7.43 -6.66 -12.23
N LEU A 8 -8.04 -7.59 -11.49
CA LEU A 8 -9.04 -7.28 -10.46
C LEU A 8 -8.45 -6.40 -9.34
N LEU A 9 -7.23 -6.69 -8.89
CA LEU A 9 -6.55 -5.89 -7.87
C LEU A 9 -6.23 -4.48 -8.37
N ILE A 10 -5.72 -4.35 -9.59
CA ILE A 10 -5.45 -3.05 -10.21
C ILE A 10 -6.74 -2.23 -10.29
N LEU A 11 -7.83 -2.84 -10.76
CA LEU A 11 -9.13 -2.17 -10.86
C LEU A 11 -9.65 -1.72 -9.50
N ALA A 12 -9.56 -2.59 -8.48
CA ALA A 12 -9.98 -2.26 -7.11
C ALA A 12 -9.18 -1.09 -6.53
N VAL A 13 -7.86 -1.07 -6.74
CA VAL A 13 -6.98 0.04 -6.30
C VAL A 13 -7.32 1.33 -7.04
N LEU A 14 -7.54 1.28 -8.35
CA LEU A 14 -7.92 2.46 -9.13
C LEU A 14 -9.29 3.02 -8.72
N LEU A 15 -10.28 2.14 -8.51
CA LEU A 15 -11.59 2.55 -8.00
C LEU A 15 -11.46 3.20 -6.63
N TRP A 16 -10.72 2.58 -5.72
CA TRP A 16 -10.50 3.12 -4.38
C TRP A 16 -9.81 4.48 -4.42
N ALA A 17 -8.73 4.61 -5.20
CA ALA A 17 -8.04 5.88 -5.39
C ALA A 17 -8.97 6.94 -5.99
N GLY A 18 -9.72 6.59 -7.02
CA GLY A 18 -10.69 7.48 -7.66
C GLY A 18 -11.75 8.00 -6.68
N VAL A 19 -12.29 7.14 -5.82
CA VAL A 19 -13.22 7.52 -4.76
C VAL A 19 -12.55 8.45 -3.75
N GLN A 20 -11.33 8.13 -3.31
CA GLN A 20 -10.61 8.92 -2.31
C GLN A 20 -10.30 10.34 -2.82
N TYR A 21 -9.70 10.46 -4.00
CA TYR A 21 -9.38 11.76 -4.62
C TYR A 21 -10.63 12.50 -5.09
N GLY A 22 -11.64 11.78 -5.55
CA GLY A 22 -12.94 12.33 -5.95
C GLY A 22 -13.68 12.96 -4.77
N LEU A 23 -13.80 12.24 -3.65
CA LEU A 23 -14.39 12.75 -2.41
C LEU A 23 -13.61 13.94 -1.87
N MET A 24 -12.28 13.89 -1.91
CA MET A 24 -11.42 14.98 -1.48
C MET A 24 -11.67 16.26 -2.30
N THR A 25 -11.70 16.13 -3.62
CA THR A 25 -11.99 17.25 -4.54
C THR A 25 -13.42 17.76 -4.36
N TRP A 26 -14.38 16.84 -4.17
CA TRP A 26 -15.78 17.20 -3.97
C TRP A 26 -16.01 17.91 -2.63
N ALA A 27 -15.33 17.49 -1.57
CA ALA A 27 -15.38 18.12 -0.26
C ALA A 27 -14.73 19.52 -0.28
N LEU A 28 -13.61 19.70 -1.00
CA LEU A 28 -13.05 21.03 -1.24
C LEU A 28 -14.03 21.92 -2.03
N ARG A 29 -14.68 21.35 -3.05
CA ARG A 29 -15.65 22.08 -3.88
C ARG A 29 -16.91 22.46 -3.10
N ASP A 30 -17.43 21.58 -2.25
CA ASP A 30 -18.57 21.89 -1.35
C ASP A 30 -18.19 23.00 -0.36
N LEU A 31 -17.00 22.93 0.21
CA LEU A 31 -16.47 23.95 1.12
C LEU A 31 -16.29 25.32 0.45
N MET A 32 -15.80 25.35 -0.79
CA MET A 32 -15.67 26.58 -1.59
C MET A 32 -17.03 27.17 -1.98
N ARG A 33 -18.02 26.32 -2.27
CA ARG A 33 -19.37 26.76 -2.67
C ARG A 33 -20.20 27.31 -1.52
N ARG A 34 -19.91 26.95 -0.27
CA ARG A 34 -20.65 27.45 0.90
C ARG A 34 -20.11 28.81 1.39
N PRO A 35 -20.94 29.88 1.43
CA PRO A 35 -20.51 31.19 1.92
C PRO A 35 -20.19 31.18 3.42
N ARG A 36 -20.93 30.41 4.23
CA ARG A 36 -20.69 30.15 5.66
C ARG A 36 -20.70 28.65 5.94
N VAL A 37 -19.67 28.17 6.64
CA VAL A 37 -19.60 26.80 7.19
C VAL A 37 -19.70 26.88 8.72
N ARG A 38 -20.38 25.90 9.33
CA ARG A 38 -20.54 25.81 10.80
C ARG A 38 -19.14 25.83 11.44
N GLY A 39 -18.84 26.91 12.17
CA GLY A 39 -17.56 27.15 12.84
C GLY A 39 -16.68 28.26 12.25
N GLU A 40 -17.10 28.95 11.17
CA GLU A 40 -16.39 30.05 10.46
C GLU A 40 -14.99 29.74 9.89
N ASN A 41 -14.35 28.66 10.33
CA ASN A 41 -12.98 28.35 9.97
C ASN A 41 -12.91 27.39 8.78
N LYS A 42 -13.08 27.93 7.56
CA LYS A 42 -12.97 27.18 6.29
C LYS A 42 -11.64 26.43 6.17
N MET A 43 -10.55 27.02 6.67
CA MET A 43 -9.23 26.39 6.61
C MET A 43 -9.14 25.12 7.46
N LEU A 44 -9.84 25.04 8.60
CA LEU A 44 -9.83 23.85 9.46
C LEU A 44 -10.45 22.64 8.75
N TRP A 45 -11.57 22.85 8.04
CA TRP A 45 -12.23 21.78 7.29
C TRP A 45 -11.39 21.30 6.10
N GLY A 46 -10.78 22.23 5.36
CA GLY A 46 -9.84 21.88 4.30
C GLY A 46 -8.64 21.09 4.83
N LEU A 47 -8.05 21.55 5.95
CA LEU A 47 -6.94 20.88 6.60
C LEU A 47 -7.33 19.48 7.08
N LEU A 48 -8.53 19.30 7.63
CA LEU A 48 -9.01 18.01 8.12
C LEU A 48 -9.22 17.01 6.96
N ILE A 49 -9.79 17.47 5.84
CA ILE A 49 -9.93 16.66 4.62
C ILE A 49 -8.55 16.27 4.05
N LEU A 50 -7.56 17.16 4.13
CA LEU A 50 -6.18 16.91 3.68
C LEU A 50 -5.36 16.02 4.61
N THR A 51 -5.54 16.15 5.92
CA THR A 51 -4.71 15.46 6.91
C THR A 51 -5.22 14.07 7.26
N VAL A 52 -6.53 13.79 7.17
CA VAL A 52 -7.08 12.44 7.44
C VAL A 52 -6.43 11.33 6.60
N PRO A 53 -6.24 11.48 5.27
CA PRO A 53 -5.53 10.47 4.46
C PRO A 53 -4.07 10.29 4.87
N VAL A 54 -3.40 11.40 5.22
CA VAL A 54 -1.99 11.40 5.66
C VAL A 54 -1.86 10.68 7.00
N ILE A 55 -2.77 10.93 7.95
CA ILE A 55 -2.82 10.23 9.23
C ILE A 55 -3.04 8.73 9.00
N GLY A 56 -3.91 8.35 8.07
CA GLY A 56 -4.11 6.94 7.70
C GLY A 56 -2.84 6.28 7.16
N ALA A 57 -2.09 6.96 6.30
CA ALA A 57 -0.81 6.46 5.76
C ALA A 57 0.27 6.36 6.86
N VAL A 58 0.39 7.38 7.71
CA VAL A 58 1.35 7.39 8.84
C VAL A 58 1.00 6.28 9.83
N PHE A 59 -0.29 6.10 10.14
CA PHE A 59 -0.75 5.03 11.02
C PHE A 59 -0.46 3.65 10.42
N TYR A 60 -0.69 3.47 9.11
CA TYR A 60 -0.32 2.23 8.43
C TYR A 60 1.17 1.95 8.57
N ILE A 61 2.06 2.92 8.36
CA ILE A 61 3.51 2.73 8.53
C ILE A 61 3.87 2.43 9.98
N ALA A 62 3.24 3.12 10.94
CA ALA A 62 3.52 2.94 12.37
C ALA A 62 3.07 1.55 12.89
N VAL A 63 1.96 1.03 12.36
CA VAL A 63 1.39 -0.28 12.76
C VAL A 63 1.88 -1.40 11.85
N ALA A 64 2.36 -1.10 10.65
CA ALA A 64 2.86 -2.09 9.72
C ALA A 64 3.97 -2.90 10.40
N PRO A 65 3.78 -4.22 10.57
CA PRO A 65 4.83 -5.05 11.10
C PRO A 65 6.02 -4.95 10.16
N VAL A 66 7.17 -4.53 10.70
CA VAL A 66 8.48 -4.58 10.05
C VAL A 66 8.90 -6.04 9.89
N SER A 67 8.13 -6.83 9.15
CA SER A 67 8.53 -8.16 8.73
C SER A 67 9.40 -7.96 7.50
N PRO A 68 10.75 -8.01 7.61
CA PRO A 68 11.58 -8.05 6.44
C PRO A 68 11.14 -9.27 5.63
N MET A 69 10.68 -9.03 4.40
CA MET A 69 10.47 -10.07 3.40
C MET A 69 11.83 -10.59 2.94
N ALA A 70 12.61 -11.13 3.88
CA ALA A 70 13.77 -11.95 3.63
C ALA A 70 13.26 -13.32 3.15
N ARG A 71 12.74 -13.37 1.92
CA ARG A 71 12.64 -14.64 1.22
C ARG A 71 14.07 -15.06 0.93
N ALA A 72 14.66 -15.83 1.84
CA ALA A 72 15.99 -16.39 1.66
C ALA A 72 16.02 -17.09 0.29
N PRO A 73 16.91 -16.68 -0.64
CA PRO A 73 17.05 -17.37 -1.90
C PRO A 73 17.43 -18.81 -1.57
N ARG A 74 16.54 -19.75 -1.90
CA ARG A 74 16.85 -21.18 -1.75
C ARG A 74 17.99 -21.48 -2.71
N LEU A 75 19.22 -21.52 -2.19
CA LEU A 75 20.36 -22.05 -2.92
C LEU A 75 20.04 -23.52 -3.20
N ILE A 76 19.64 -23.81 -4.43
CA ILE A 76 19.54 -25.18 -4.92
C ILE A 76 20.98 -25.65 -5.05
N VAL A 77 21.53 -26.26 -4.00
CA VAL A 77 22.83 -26.95 -4.05
C VAL A 77 22.62 -28.21 -4.89
N PRO A 78 23.28 -28.38 -6.05
CA PRO A 78 23.20 -29.61 -6.81
C PRO A 78 23.81 -30.76 -5.98
N PRO A 79 23.10 -31.89 -5.79
CA PRO A 79 23.58 -33.00 -4.96
C PRO A 79 24.82 -33.72 -5.51
N ARG A 80 25.34 -33.29 -6.67
CA ARG A 80 26.36 -34.00 -7.45
C ARG A 80 27.75 -34.06 -6.82
N ARG A 81 28.04 -33.28 -5.76
CA ARG A 81 29.37 -33.27 -5.11
C ARG A 81 29.47 -34.07 -3.81
N LEU A 82 28.37 -34.57 -3.24
CA LEU A 82 28.44 -35.39 -2.02
C LEU A 82 28.65 -36.88 -2.35
N ALA A 83 28.06 -37.39 -3.44
CA ALA A 83 28.19 -38.80 -3.83
C ALA A 83 29.60 -39.20 -4.32
N ALA A 84 30.46 -38.24 -4.69
CA ALA A 84 31.80 -38.53 -5.20
C ALA A 84 32.89 -38.60 -4.11
N ARG A 85 32.52 -38.39 -2.83
CA ARG A 85 33.46 -38.40 -1.70
C ARG A 85 33.34 -39.66 -0.82
N ASP A 86 32.37 -40.52 -1.11
CA ASP A 86 32.11 -41.76 -0.38
C ASP A 86 32.65 -43.00 -1.13
N ASP A 87 33.77 -42.88 -1.87
CA ASP A 87 34.54 -44.04 -2.33
C ASP A 87 35.51 -44.45 -1.19
N PRO A 88 35.23 -45.53 -0.43
CA PRO A 88 36.23 -46.09 0.47
C PRO A 88 37.33 -46.74 -0.38
N ALA A 89 38.53 -46.16 -0.32
CA ALA A 89 39.75 -46.88 -0.63
C ALA A 89 39.97 -47.95 0.46
N ALA A 90 39.56 -49.18 0.18
CA ALA A 90 40.06 -50.40 0.83
C ALA A 90 39.72 -51.64 -0.01
#